data_AF-A0A382FW95-F1
#
_entry.id   AF-A0A382FW95-F1
#
_cell.length_a   1.000
_cell.length_b   1.000
_cell.length_c   1.000
_cell.angle_alpha   90.00
_cell.angle_beta   90.00
_cell.angle_gamma   90.00
#
_symmetry.space_group_name_H-M   'P 1'
#
loop_
_entity.id
_entity.type
_entity.pdbx_description
1 polymer ?
#
loop_
_entity_poly.entity_id
_entity_poly.type
_entity_poly.pdbx_seq_one_letter_code
_entity_poly.pdbx_strand_id
1 'polypeptide(L)'
;MTGPDLIPDSEGAGRFLPWVVAVMVFFAALAGAVGLTLHQATGTWRDDLANKITVEIPPNLDAGQNTGKDDATIIAAVIKALGDTPGVIKSQPLDALEIAKLLQP
;
A
#
# COMPACT_ATOMS: atom_id res chain seq x y z
N MET A 1 25.81 73.75 -1.25
CA MET A 1 26.52 72.45 -1.36
C MET A 1 25.61 71.37 -0.80
N THR A 2 24.77 70.79 -1.65
CA THR A 2 23.86 69.68 -1.31
C THR A 2 24.61 68.38 -1.56
N GLY A 3 24.93 67.64 -0.50
CA GLY A 3 25.61 66.35 -0.61
C GLY A 3 24.75 65.34 -1.38
N PRO A 4 25.37 64.41 -2.13
CA PRO A 4 24.64 63.42 -2.92
C PRO A 4 23.83 62.50 -1.99
N ASP A 5 22.55 62.36 -2.31
CA ASP A 5 21.60 61.50 -1.63
C ASP A 5 21.99 60.03 -1.82
N LEU A 6 22.18 59.30 -0.72
CA LEU A 6 22.70 57.93 -0.68
C LEU A 6 21.61 56.91 -0.33
N ILE A 7 20.35 57.17 -0.64
CA ILE A 7 19.30 56.16 -0.44
C ILE A 7 19.47 55.09 -1.52
N PRO A 8 19.82 53.84 -1.16
CA PRO A 8 19.94 52.77 -2.14
C PRO A 8 18.53 52.35 -2.58
N ASP A 9 18.36 52.13 -3.89
CA ASP A 9 17.12 51.65 -4.49
C ASP A 9 16.61 50.38 -3.80
N SER A 10 15.49 50.52 -3.09
CA SER A 10 14.76 49.41 -2.44
C SER A 10 13.97 48.55 -3.43
N GLU A 11 14.05 48.86 -4.73
CA GLU A 11 13.29 48.21 -5.80
C GLU A 11 13.66 46.74 -6.03
N GLY A 12 14.88 46.34 -5.65
CA GLY A 12 15.35 44.95 -5.81
C GLY A 12 14.63 43.98 -4.87
N ALA A 13 14.63 44.24 -3.57
CA ALA A 13 14.11 43.30 -2.57
C ALA A 13 12.59 43.13 -2.61
N GLY A 14 11.84 44.19 -2.94
CA GLY A 14 10.37 44.14 -3.01
C GLY A 14 9.83 43.32 -4.18
N ARG A 15 10.57 43.19 -5.29
CA ARG A 15 10.14 42.44 -6.49
C ARG A 15 10.31 40.93 -6.34
N PHE A 16 11.28 40.47 -5.54
CA PHE A 16 11.51 39.04 -5.33
C PHE A 16 10.57 38.43 -4.28
N LEU A 17 10.02 39.25 -3.39
CA LEU A 17 9.15 38.80 -2.30
C LEU A 17 7.91 38.02 -2.80
N PRO A 18 7.16 38.49 -3.82
CA PRO A 18 6.02 37.74 -4.36
C PRO A 18 6.43 36.39 -4.97
N TRP A 19 7.62 36.32 -5.57
CA TRP A 19 8.12 35.08 -6.17
C TRP A 19 8.47 34.04 -5.10
N VAL A 20 9.11 34.47 -4.02
CA VAL A 20 9.39 33.59 -2.86
C VAL A 20 8.09 33.10 -2.21
N VAL A 21 7.09 33.98 -2.07
CA VAL A 21 5.77 33.59 -1.56
C VAL A 21 5.10 32.57 -2.48
N ALA A 22 5.16 32.75 -3.80
CA ALA A 22 4.62 31.79 -4.75
C ALA A 22 5.27 30.39 -4.60
N VAL A 23 6.59 30.33 -4.43
CA VAL A 23 7.33 29.09 -4.19
C VAL A 23 6.93 28.45 -2.84
N MET A 24 6.82 29.26 -1.78
CA MET A 24 6.37 28.79 -0.46
C MET A 24 4.95 28.22 -0.51
N VAL A 25 4.03 28.89 -1.21
CA VAL A 25 2.64 28.43 -1.38
C VAL A 25 2.60 27.16 -2.22
N PHE A 26 3.41 27.06 -3.28
CA PHE A 26 3.55 25.84 -4.07
C PHE A 26 4.02 24.67 -3.20
N PHE A 27 5.05 24.87 -2.37
CA PHE A 27 5.51 23.83 -1.45
C PHE A 27 4.50 23.49 -0.36
N ALA A 28 3.75 24.46 0.16
CA ALA A 28 2.67 24.20 1.10
C ALA A 28 1.56 23.34 0.47
N ALA A 29 1.16 23.65 -0.76
CA ALA A 29 0.19 22.85 -1.50
C ALA A 29 0.72 21.44 -1.79
N LEU A 30 1.99 21.31 -2.18
CA LEU A 30 2.64 20.02 -2.43
C LEU A 30 2.71 19.18 -1.15
N ALA A 31 3.10 19.78 -0.02
CA ALA A 31 3.13 19.10 1.28
C ALA A 31 1.73 18.62 1.71
N GLY A 32 0.70 19.43 1.45
CA GLY A 32 -0.70 19.04 1.68
C GLY A 32 -1.12 17.84 0.81
N ALA A 33 -0.79 17.87 -0.49
CA ALA A 33 -1.07 16.77 -1.41
C ALA A 33 -0.33 15.49 -0.99
N VAL A 34 0.94 15.58 -0.63
CA VAL A 34 1.75 14.46 -0.15
C VAL A 34 1.15 13.88 1.14
N GLY A 35 0.79 14.73 2.10
CA GLY A 35 0.13 14.28 3.34
C GLY A 35 -1.15 13.49 3.09
N LEU A 36 -1.97 13.93 2.13
CA LEU A 36 -3.20 13.22 1.77
C LEU A 36 -2.90 11.87 1.09
N THR A 37 -1.91 11.80 0.19
CA THR A 37 -1.51 10.54 -0.45
C THR A 37 -0.91 9.53 0.53
N LEU A 38 -0.12 9.99 1.51
CA LEU A 38 0.45 9.13 2.55
C LEU A 38 -0.65 8.56 3.47
N HIS A 39 -1.68 9.35 3.75
CA HIS A 39 -2.83 8.88 4.51
C HIS A 39 -3.59 7.77 3.77
N GLN A 40 -3.75 7.88 2.46
CA GLN A 40 -4.38 6.84 1.63
C GLN A 40 -3.51 5.58 1.53
N ALA A 41 -2.20 5.74 1.40
CA ALA A 41 -1.26 4.61 1.36
C ALA A 41 -1.23 3.83 2.68
N THR A 42 -1.29 4.52 3.82
CA THR A 42 -1.34 3.87 5.15
C THR A 42 -2.68 3.19 5.42
N GLY A 43 -3.79 3.75 4.94
CA GLY A 43 -5.11 3.10 4.96
C GLY A 43 -5.11 1.79 4.17
N THR A 44 -4.66 1.84 2.92
CA THR A 44 -4.61 0.67 2.03
C THR A 44 -3.70 -0.44 2.58
N TRP A 45 -2.55 -0.08 3.16
CA TRP A 45 -1.63 -1.05 3.76
C TRP A 45 -2.25 -1.75 4.98
N ARG A 46 -2.97 -1.01 5.81
CA ARG A 46 -3.70 -1.58 6.97
C ARG A 46 -4.85 -2.46 6.53
N ASP A 47 -5.59 -2.06 5.49
CA ASP A 47 -6.71 -2.84 4.97
C ASP A 47 -6.22 -4.12 4.28
N ASP A 48 -5.10 -4.09 3.55
CA ASP A 48 -4.51 -5.30 2.94
C ASP A 48 -3.95 -6.27 3.99
N LEU A 49 -3.44 -5.77 5.13
CA LEU A 49 -3.02 -6.62 6.25
C LEU A 49 -4.21 -7.21 7.02
N ALA A 50 -5.26 -6.44 7.27
CA ALA A 50 -6.41 -6.86 8.06
C ALA A 50 -7.37 -7.80 7.31
N ASN A 51 -7.39 -7.73 5.98
CA ASN A 51 -8.37 -8.43 5.15
C ASN A 51 -7.87 -9.77 4.55
N LYS A 52 -6.70 -10.27 4.99
CA LYS A 52 -6.22 -11.61 4.64
C LYS A 52 -6.52 -12.59 5.77
N ILE A 53 -7.31 -13.61 5.46
CA ILE A 53 -7.61 -14.72 6.37
C ILE A 53 -6.99 -15.99 5.77
N THR A 54 -6.20 -16.69 6.57
CA THR A 54 -5.64 -18.00 6.22
C THR A 54 -6.56 -19.10 6.72
N VAL A 55 -6.93 -20.03 5.84
CA VAL A 55 -7.69 -21.23 6.19
C VAL A 55 -6.76 -22.43 6.05
N GLU A 56 -6.44 -23.08 7.16
CA GLU A 56 -5.63 -24.30 7.17
C GLU A 56 -6.53 -25.53 7.00
N ILE A 57 -6.17 -26.39 6.05
CA ILE A 57 -6.90 -27.62 5.75
C ILE A 57 -6.09 -28.78 6.34
N PRO A 58 -6.63 -29.51 7.33
CA PRO A 58 -5.93 -30.67 7.86
C PRO A 58 -5.82 -31.76 6.79
N PRO A 59 -4.68 -32.48 6.72
CA PRO A 59 -4.53 -33.59 5.79
C PRO A 59 -5.53 -34.70 6.14
N ASN A 60 -6.05 -35.38 5.11
CA ASN A 60 -6.97 -36.48 5.33
C ASN A 60 -6.24 -37.71 5.90
N LEU A 61 -6.33 -37.92 7.22
CA LEU A 61 -5.65 -39.00 7.95
C LEU A 61 -6.33 -40.37 7.78
N ASP A 62 -7.59 -40.42 7.34
CA ASP A 62 -8.37 -41.66 7.17
C ASP A 62 -8.16 -42.29 5.79
N ALA A 63 -7.70 -41.52 4.81
CA ALA A 63 -7.23 -42.05 3.54
C ALA A 63 -5.87 -42.71 3.77
N GLY A 64 -5.86 -44.02 4.05
CA GLY A 64 -4.67 -44.85 4.28
C GLY A 64 -3.64 -44.88 3.14
N GLN A 65 -3.75 -44.00 2.15
CA GLN A 65 -2.74 -43.67 1.17
C GLN A 65 -2.76 -42.15 0.98
N ASN A 66 -1.67 -41.47 1.38
CA ASN A 66 -1.35 -40.06 1.11
C ASN A 66 -1.25 -39.79 -0.41
N THR A 67 -2.34 -40.01 -1.12
CA THR A 67 -2.46 -39.76 -2.55
C THR A 67 -3.03 -38.36 -2.60
N GLY A 68 -2.19 -37.33 -2.79
CA GLY A 68 -2.60 -35.91 -2.78
C GLY A 68 -3.74 -35.52 -3.75
N LYS A 69 -4.35 -36.48 -4.46
CA LYS A 69 -5.63 -36.36 -5.16
C LYS A 69 -6.81 -36.08 -4.22
N ASP A 70 -6.83 -36.67 -3.03
CA ASP A 70 -7.93 -36.46 -2.08
C ASP A 70 -7.85 -35.04 -1.49
N ASP A 71 -6.65 -34.60 -1.13
CA ASP A 71 -6.40 -33.24 -0.66
C ASP A 71 -6.74 -32.19 -1.73
N ALA A 72 -6.38 -32.41 -3.00
CA ALA A 72 -6.73 -31.51 -4.09
C ALA A 72 -8.25 -31.35 -4.27
N THR A 73 -9.02 -32.42 -4.03
CA THR A 73 -10.48 -32.39 -4.10
C THR A 73 -11.08 -31.60 -2.93
N ILE A 74 -10.51 -31.76 -1.73
CA ILE A 74 -10.91 -30.99 -0.54
C ILE A 74 -10.59 -29.51 -0.73
N ILE A 75 -9.40 -29.17 -1.23
CA ILE A 75 -8.99 -27.79 -1.52
C ILE A 75 -9.95 -27.15 -2.53
N ALA A 76 -10.33 -27.86 -3.60
CA ALA A 76 -11.29 -27.36 -4.58
C ALA A 76 -12.68 -27.11 -3.97
N ALA A 77 -13.15 -27.98 -3.07
CA ALA A 77 -14.39 -27.80 -2.35
C ALA A 77 -14.35 -26.59 -1.41
N VAL A 78 -13.24 -26.37 -0.71
CA VAL A 78 -13.02 -25.21 0.17
C VAL A 78 -12.99 -23.91 -0.64
N ILE A 79 -12.29 -23.87 -1.78
CA ILE A 79 -12.27 -22.70 -2.67
C ILE A 79 -13.69 -22.37 -3.15
N LYS A 80 -14.48 -23.38 -3.53
CA LYS A 80 -15.86 -23.19 -3.94
C LYS A 80 -16.72 -22.61 -2.81
N ALA A 81 -16.63 -23.17 -1.61
CA ALA A 81 -17.36 -22.68 -0.44
C ALA A 81 -16.96 -21.24 -0.06
N LEU A 82 -15.66 -20.91 -0.17
CA LEU A 82 -15.17 -19.54 0.04
C LEU A 82 -15.68 -18.58 -1.04
N GLY A 83 -15.75 -19.02 -2.30
CA GLY A 83 -16.34 -18.23 -3.39
C GLY A 83 -17.84 -17.97 -3.24
N ASP A 84 -18.58 -18.90 -2.65
CA ASP A 84 -20.00 -18.74 -2.34
C ASP A 84 -20.25 -17.89 -1.07
N THR A 85 -19.20 -17.56 -0.30
CA THR A 85 -19.31 -16.79 0.95
C THR A 85 -19.39 -15.29 0.66
N PRO A 86 -20.47 -14.59 1.11
CA PRO A 86 -20.61 -13.15 0.90
C PRO A 86 -19.46 -12.37 1.55
N GLY A 87 -18.76 -11.53 0.76
CA GLY A 87 -17.65 -10.70 1.24
C GLY A 87 -16.25 -11.24 0.91
N VAL A 88 -16.13 -12.46 0.37
CA VAL A 88 -14.85 -12.99 -0.12
C VAL A 88 -14.58 -12.46 -1.53
N ILE A 89 -13.60 -11.56 -1.66
CA ILE A 89 -13.23 -10.93 -2.95
C ILE A 89 -12.30 -11.83 -3.77
N LYS A 90 -11.41 -12.57 -3.09
CA LYS A 90 -10.41 -13.44 -3.73
C LYS A 90 -10.01 -14.58 -2.79
N SER A 91 -10.01 -15.81 -3.31
CA SER A 91 -9.44 -16.99 -2.66
C SER A 91 -8.30 -17.54 -3.51
N GLN A 92 -7.12 -17.74 -2.94
CA GLN A 92 -5.97 -18.29 -3.64
C GLN A 92 -5.44 -19.53 -2.88
N PRO A 93 -5.43 -20.72 -3.50
CA PRO A 93 -4.74 -21.87 -2.91
C PRO A 93 -3.23 -21.62 -2.93
N LEU A 94 -2.57 -21.96 -1.84
CA LEU A 94 -1.12 -21.97 -1.74
C LEU A 94 -0.63 -23.41 -1.92
N ASP A 95 0.08 -23.67 -3.02
CA ASP A 95 0.58 -25.01 -3.31
C ASP A 95 1.80 -25.37 -2.45
N ALA A 96 1.98 -26.66 -2.14
CA ALA A 96 3.07 -27.13 -1.29
C ALA A 96 4.47 -26.79 -1.86
N LEU A 97 4.60 -26.71 -3.19
CA LEU A 97 5.83 -26.25 -3.86
C LEU A 97 6.13 -24.76 -3.61
N GLU A 98 5.10 -23.92 -3.49
CA GLU A 98 5.26 -22.49 -3.20
C GLU A 98 5.68 -22.26 -1.74
N ILE A 99 5.15 -23.07 -0.82
CA ILE A 99 5.57 -23.08 0.60
C ILE A 99 7.05 -23.47 0.72
N ALA A 100 7.48 -24.51 0.00
CA ALA A 100 8.87 -24.94 -0.01
C ALA A 100 9.82 -23.87 -0.57
N LYS A 101 9.34 -23.02 -1.47
CA LYS A 101 10.10 -21.90 -2.04
C LYS A 101 10.25 -20.72 -1.06
N LEU A 102 9.27 -20.50 -0.18
CA LEU A 102 9.36 -19.50 0.91
C LEU A 102 10.31 -19.90 2.04
N LEU A 103 10.70 -21.18 2.09
CA LEU A 103 11.65 -21.75 3.06
C LEU A 103 13.08 -21.82 2.51
N GLN A 104 13.33 -21.30 1.30
CA GLN A 104 14.70 -21.22 0.75
C GLN A 104 15.42 -20.00 1.35
N PRO A 105 16.67 -20.17 1.83
CA PRO A 105 17.43 -19.13 2.54
C PRO A 105 17.79 -17.92 1.69
#